data_AF-A0A975P2M7-F1
#
_entry.id   AF-A0A975P2M7-F1
#
_cell.length_a   1.000
_cell.length_b   1.000
_cell.length_c   1.000
_cell.angle_alpha   90.00
_cell.angle_beta   90.00
_cell.angle_gamma   90.00
#
_symmetry.space_group_name_H-M   'P 1'
#
loop_
_entity.id
_entity.type
_entity.pdbx_description
1 polymer ?
#
loop_
_entity_poly.entity_id
_entity_poly.type
_entity_poly.pdbx_seq_one_letter_code
_entity_poly.pdbx_strand_id
1 'polypeptide(L)' 'MLLPAAFALCAFAPSAMAEQVSRERDIVNLRLGQRVLVDDGSCPAGQIKEVSGAQLTTTGVIPARKCIPRLGSKKR' A
#
# COMPACT_ATOMS: atom_id res chain seq x y z
N MET A 1 -43.55 -24.29 17.91
CA MET A 1 -42.25 -23.74 18.34
C MET A 1 -41.46 -23.37 17.09
N LEU A 2 -41.43 -22.09 16.70
CA LEU A 2 -40.60 -21.60 15.59
C LEU A 2 -39.25 -21.16 16.18
N LEU A 3 -38.15 -21.82 15.81
CA LEU A 3 -36.79 -21.32 16.07
C LEU A 3 -36.49 -20.20 15.06
N PRO A 4 -36.07 -19.00 15.48
CA PRO A 4 -35.58 -18.01 14.53
C PRO A 4 -34.21 -18.47 14.03
N ALA A 5 -34.09 -18.63 12.72
CA ALA A 5 -32.82 -18.89 12.07
C ALA A 5 -31.88 -17.70 12.35
N ALA A 6 -30.85 -17.93 13.17
CA ALA A 6 -29.80 -16.97 13.42
C ALA A 6 -29.02 -16.74 12.10
N PHE A 7 -29.37 -15.67 11.40
CA PHE A 7 -28.71 -15.25 10.17
C PHE A 7 -27.32 -14.71 10.55
N ALA A 8 -26.30 -15.55 10.46
CA ALA A 8 -24.92 -15.16 10.70
C ALA A 8 -24.45 -14.22 9.58
N LEU A 9 -24.46 -12.91 9.84
CA LEU A 9 -23.81 -11.93 8.96
C LEU A 9 -22.28 -12.07 9.09
N CYS A 10 -21.66 -12.82 8.18
CA CYS A 10 -20.21 -12.76 7.99
C CYS A 10 -19.85 -11.43 7.32
N ALA A 11 -19.37 -10.47 8.11
CA ALA A 11 -18.80 -9.23 7.59
C ALA A 11 -17.45 -9.52 6.92
N PHE A 12 -17.42 -9.52 5.58
CA PHE A 12 -16.17 -9.50 4.81
C PHE A 12 -15.54 -8.11 4.93
N ALA A 13 -14.51 -7.99 5.77
CA ALA A 13 -13.68 -6.79 5.80
C ALA A 13 -12.71 -6.81 4.60
N PRO A 14 -12.67 -5.78 3.73
CA PRO A 14 -11.69 -5.71 2.67
C PRO A 14 -10.29 -5.52 3.29
N SER A 15 -9.40 -6.47 3.05
CA SER A 15 -7.99 -6.33 3.39
C SER A 15 -7.36 -5.34 2.41
N ALA A 16 -6.87 -4.21 2.92
CA ALA A 16 -6.10 -3.25 2.15
C ALA A 16 -4.74 -3.87 1.81
N MET A 17 -4.66 -4.54 0.67
CA MET A 17 -3.41 -5.08 0.14
C MET A 17 -2.53 -3.93 -0.32
N ALA A 18 -1.30 -3.86 0.20
CA ALA A 18 -0.31 -2.90 -0.26
C ALA A 18 0.14 -3.32 -1.67
N GLU A 19 -0.30 -2.57 -2.68
CA GLU A 19 0.09 -2.78 -4.08
C GLU A 19 1.62 -2.62 -4.19
N GLN A 20 2.34 -3.69 -4.56
CA GLN A 20 3.77 -3.64 -4.83
C GLN A 20 3.94 -3.59 -6.35
N VAL A 21 4.39 -2.44 -6.88
CA VAL A 21 4.57 -2.26 -8.33
C VAL A 21 6.05 -2.29 -8.69
N SER A 22 6.34 -2.78 -9.90
CA SER A 22 7.71 -2.93 -10.36
C SER A 22 8.31 -1.65 -10.94
N ARG A 23 7.50 -0.65 -11.31
CA ARG A 23 7.94 0.69 -11.73
C ARG A 23 7.03 1.78 -11.19
N GLU A 24 7.62 2.91 -10.82
CA GLU A 24 6.87 4.05 -10.30
C GLU A 24 5.87 4.66 -11.32
N ARG A 25 6.12 4.55 -12.63
CA ARG A 25 5.18 4.98 -13.68
C ARG A 25 3.91 4.14 -13.74
N ASP A 26 3.96 2.92 -13.20
CA ASP A 26 2.81 2.01 -13.13
C ASP A 26 1.92 2.30 -11.91
N ILE A 27 2.30 3.27 -11.05
CA ILE A 27 1.44 3.79 -9.98
C ILE A 27 0.38 4.71 -10.61
N VAL A 28 -0.62 4.10 -11.23
CA VAL A 28 -1.81 4.80 -11.72
C VAL A 28 -2.73 5.03 -10.51
N ASN A 29 -3.06 6.29 -10.19
CA ASN A 29 -3.87 6.69 -9.02
C ASN A 29 -3.25 6.46 -7.63
N LEU A 30 -2.06 7.01 -7.37
CA LEU A 30 -1.54 7.08 -6.00
C LEU A 30 -2.47 7.93 -5.12
N ARG A 31 -3.09 7.32 -4.11
CA ARG A 31 -3.96 8.03 -3.16
C ARG A 31 -3.11 8.73 -2.09
N LEU A 32 -3.63 9.82 -1.54
CA LEU A 32 -3.09 10.41 -0.32
C LEU A 32 -2.93 9.35 0.77
N GLY A 33 -1.76 9.30 1.40
CA GLY A 33 -1.46 8.36 2.47
C GLY A 33 -1.20 6.92 2.00
N GLN A 34 -1.42 6.59 0.74
CA GLN A 34 -1.02 5.30 0.18
C GLN A 34 0.50 5.24 0.09
N ARG A 35 1.08 4.09 0.46
CA ARG A 35 2.52 3.82 0.40
C ARG A 35 2.74 2.59 -0.46
N VAL A 36 3.65 2.72 -1.42
CA VAL A 36 3.97 1.69 -2.42
C VAL A 36 5.46 1.45 -2.37
N LEU A 37 5.86 0.18 -2.32
CA LEU A 37 7.26 -0.21 -2.34
C LEU A 37 7.65 -0.58 -3.77
N VAL A 38 8.70 0.06 -4.29
CA VAL A 38 9.18 -0.10 -5.66
C VAL A 38 10.64 -0.50 -5.64
N ASP A 39 10.98 -1.52 -6.41
CA ASP A 39 12.33 -2.07 -6.51
C ASP A 39 12.96 -1.77 -7.87
N ASP A 40 13.14 -0.48 -8.17
CA ASP A 40 13.70 -0.01 -9.45
C ASP A 40 15.25 -0.02 -9.47
N GLY A 41 15.92 -0.51 -8.42
CA GLY A 41 17.38 -0.43 -8.28
C GLY A 41 17.93 1.00 -8.07
N SER A 42 17.08 2.02 -7.92
CA SER A 42 17.48 3.40 -7.66
C SER A 42 18.00 3.64 -6.23
N CYS A 43 17.70 2.73 -5.31
CA CYS A 43 18.15 2.78 -3.92
C CYS A 43 19.34 1.81 -3.71
N PRO A 44 20.26 2.12 -2.78
CA PRO A 44 21.41 1.26 -2.50
C PRO A 44 21.01 -0.12 -1.97
N ALA A 45 21.94 -1.08 -2.05
CA ALA A 45 21.71 -2.46 -1.62
C ALA A 45 21.19 -2.53 -0.16
N GLY A 46 20.16 -3.34 0.07
CA GLY A 46 19.49 -3.44 1.38
C GLY A 46 18.41 -2.37 1.63
N GLN A 47 18.17 -1.47 0.68
CA GLN A 47 17.07 -0.51 0.73
C GLN A 47 16.01 -0.80 -0.36
N ILE A 48 14.81 -0.26 -0.17
CA ILE A 48 13.72 -0.27 -1.15
C ILE A 48 13.17 1.14 -1.30
N LYS A 49 12.75 1.51 -2.50
CA LYS A 49 12.15 2.82 -2.75
C LYS A 49 10.71 2.78 -2.26
N GLU A 50 10.40 3.62 -1.29
CA GLU A 50 9.03 3.87 -0.87
C GLU A 50 8.51 5.11 -1.59
N VAL A 51 7.37 4.94 -2.27
CA VAL A 51 6.64 6.02 -2.93
C VAL A 51 5.34 6.21 -2.17
N SER A 52 5.15 7.38 -1.56
CA SER A 52 3.95 7.68 -0.78
C SER A 52 3.20 8.89 -1.32
N GLY A 53 1.87 8.86 -1.29
CA GLY A 53 1.05 10.01 -1.65
C GLY A 53 1.10 11.06 -0.54
N ALA A 54 2.08 11.95 -0.59
CA ALA A 54 2.42 12.82 0.55
C ALA A 54 1.56 14.08 0.63
N GLN A 55 1.16 14.64 -0.51
CA GLN A 55 0.48 15.92 -0.53
C GLN A 55 -0.62 15.97 -1.59
N LEU A 56 -1.78 16.51 -1.21
CA LEU A 56 -2.85 16.85 -2.15
C LEU A 56 -2.60 18.26 -2.64
N THR A 57 -2.65 18.43 -3.95
CA THR A 57 -2.67 19.73 -4.60
C THR A 57 -3.91 19.86 -5.45
N THR A 58 -4.20 21.07 -5.90
CA THR A 58 -5.33 21.36 -6.81
C THR A 58 -5.26 20.57 -8.12
N THR A 59 -4.07 20.12 -8.52
CA THR A 59 -3.84 19.31 -9.73
C THR A 59 -3.78 17.80 -9.45
N GLY A 60 -3.79 17.38 -8.19
CA GLY A 60 -3.76 15.97 -7.79
C GLY A 60 -2.79 15.64 -6.65
N VAL A 61 -2.48 14.36 -6.48
CA VAL A 61 -1.59 13.87 -5.43
C VAL A 61 -0.13 13.92 -5.88
N ILE A 62 0.72 14.59 -5.11
CA ILE A 62 2.16 14.59 -5.31
C ILE A 62 2.79 13.40 -4.57
N PRO A 63 3.51 12.50 -5.29
CA PRO A 63 4.27 11.43 -4.66
C PRO A 63 5.54 11.95 -3.97
N ALA A 64 5.79 11.53 -2.73
CA ALA A 64 7.09 11.63 -2.09
C ALA A 64 7.84 10.30 -2.23
N ARG A 65 9.16 10.38 -2.45
CA ARG A 65 10.04 9.24 -2.68
C ARG A 65 11.09 9.20 -1.58
N LYS A 66 11.27 8.03 -0.97
CA LYS A 66 12.32 7.83 0.03
C LYS A 66 12.88 6.43 -0.06
N CYS A 67 14.20 6.30 0.02
CA CYS A 67 14.80 4.98 0.24
C CYS A 67 14.67 4.62 1.72
N ILE A 68 14.02 3.50 1.99
CA ILE A 68 13.89 2.94 3.34
C ILE A 68 14.67 1.63 3.43
N PRO A 69 15.19 1.25 4.62
CA PRO A 69 15.75 -0.08 4.80
C PRO A 69 14.67 -1.12 4.48
N ARG A 70 15.06 -2.20 3.80
CA ARG A 70 14.15 -3.33 3.60
C ARG A 70 13.88 -3.95 4.95
N LEU A 71 12.77 -3.56 5.57
CA LEU A 71 12.19 -4.29 6.69
C LEU A 71 11.63 -5.58 6.11
N GLY A 72 12.50 -6.57 5.91
CA GLY A 72 12.07 -7.94 5.67
C GLY A 72 11.10 -8.33 6.78
N SER A 73 10.06 -9.09 6.43
CA SER A 73 9.09 -9.65 7.39
C SER A 73 9.84 -10.09 8.64
N LYS A 74 9.64 -9.38 9.76
CA LYS A 74 10.30 -9.67 11.04
C LYS A 74 10.14 -11.17 11.29
N LYS A 75 11.22 -11.95 11.08
CA LYS A 75 11.23 -13.35 11.46
C LYS A 75 11.11 -13.35 12.98
N ARG A 76 10.05 -14.03 13.42
CA ARG A 76 9.62 -14.21 14.80
C ARG A 76 10.76 -14.55 15.75
#